data_AF-A0A831PBB4-F1
#
_entry.id   AF-A0A831PBB4-F1
#
_cell.length_a   1.000
_cell.length_b   1.000
_cell.length_c   1.000
_cell.angle_alpha   90.00
_cell.angle_beta   90.00
_cell.angle_gamma   90.00
#
_symmetry.space_group_name_H-M   'P 1'
#
loop_
_entity.id
_entity.type
_entity.pdbx_description
1 polymer ?
#
loop_
_entity_poly.entity_id
_entity_poly.type
_entity_poly.pdbx_seq_one_letter_code
_entity_poly.pdbx_strand_id
1 'polypeptide(L)'
;MRNLRHPEAPFRWGAAQGLGRLRDLRALEPLIDTLNDEDWRVRFKAAWALGELGDRRALPALRRLSRDPSETVRDSAQKAAERILMGL
;
A
#
# COMPACT_ATOMS: atom_id res chain seq x y z
N MET A 1 6.08 -9.15 11.60
CA MET A 1 4.99 -8.16 11.38
C MET A 1 4.94 -7.04 12.42
N ARG A 2 5.93 -6.88 13.33
CA ARG A 2 5.96 -5.83 14.37
C ARG A 2 6.14 -4.40 13.82
N ASN A 3 6.63 -4.22 12.59
CA ASN A 3 7.05 -2.91 12.08
C ASN A 3 5.92 -2.07 11.45
N LEU A 4 4.82 -2.68 10.98
CA LEU A 4 3.67 -1.93 10.46
C LEU A 4 2.89 -1.17 11.55
N ARG A 5 3.11 -1.51 12.83
CA ARG A 5 2.50 -0.84 13.99
C ARG A 5 3.52 -0.08 14.83
N HIS A 6 4.68 0.23 14.26
CA HIS A 6 5.72 0.98 14.95
C HIS A 6 5.25 2.43 15.21
N PRO A 7 5.53 3.02 16.39
CA PRO A 7 5.08 4.38 16.72
C PRO A 7 5.58 5.42 15.70
N GLU A 8 6.80 5.24 15.21
CA GLU A 8 7.39 6.13 14.22
C GLU A 8 7.06 5.72 12.78
N ALA A 9 6.55 6.66 11.99
CA ALA A 9 6.20 6.48 10.58
C ALA A 9 7.35 5.93 9.70
N PRO A 10 8.63 6.35 9.86
CA PRO A 10 9.77 5.74 9.16
C PRO A 10 9.80 4.22 9.12
N PHE A 11 9.54 3.58 10.26
CA PHE A 11 9.58 2.13 10.37
C PHE A 11 8.35 1.48 9.72
N ARG A 12 7.19 2.16 9.76
CA ARG A 12 5.95 1.67 9.15
C ARG A 12 6.04 1.68 7.62
N TRP A 13 6.45 2.80 7.02
CA TRP A 13 6.55 2.87 5.56
C TRP A 13 7.72 2.03 5.01
N GLY A 14 8.81 1.88 5.77
CA GLY A 14 9.89 0.95 5.43
C GLY A 14 9.43 -0.51 5.45
N ALA A 15 8.59 -0.88 6.42
CA ALA A 15 7.99 -2.20 6.48
C ALA A 15 7.02 -2.47 5.31
N ALA A 16 6.17 -1.50 4.96
CA ALA A 16 5.28 -1.62 3.81
C ALA A 16 6.08 -1.85 2.51
N GLN A 17 7.16 -1.09 2.30
CA GLN A 17 8.04 -1.28 1.15
C GLN A 17 8.71 -2.66 1.14
N GLY A 18 9.20 -3.12 2.30
CA GLY A 18 9.82 -4.45 2.41
C GLY A 18 8.85 -5.56 2.02
N LEU A 19 7.60 -5.49 2.49
CA LEU A 19 6.57 -6.48 2.18
C LEU A 19 6.18 -6.51 0.70
N GLY A 20 6.06 -5.35 0.04
CA GLY A 20 5.81 -5.27 -1.41
C GLY A 20 6.90 -5.96 -2.23
N ARG A 21 8.17 -5.71 -1.88
CA ARG A 21 9.33 -6.33 -2.54
C ARG A 21 9.42 -7.83 -2.35
N LEU A 22 9.00 -8.33 -1.18
CA LEU A 22 8.96 -9.77 -0.90
C LEU A 22 7.87 -10.49 -1.71
N ARG A 23 6.85 -9.76 -2.20
CA ARG A 23 5.71 -10.29 -2.97
C ARG A 23 5.01 -11.47 -2.29
N ASP A 24 5.04 -11.48 -0.96
CA ASP A 24 4.37 -12.49 -0.16
C ASP A 24 2.89 -12.16 -0.04
N LEU A 25 2.01 -13.01 -0.58
CA LEU A 25 0.56 -12.82 -0.53
C LEU A 25 0.01 -12.74 0.90
N ARG A 26 0.74 -13.25 1.90
CA ARG A 26 0.40 -13.08 3.33
C ARG A 26 0.46 -11.61 3.78
N ALA A 27 1.10 -10.74 3.00
CA ALA A 27 1.16 -9.31 3.26
C ALA A 27 -0.06 -8.53 2.78
N LEU A 28 -0.98 -9.15 2.02
CA LEU A 28 -2.14 -8.46 1.45
C LEU A 28 -2.97 -7.73 2.51
N GLU A 29 -3.53 -8.45 3.49
CA GLU A 29 -4.39 -7.86 4.52
C GLU A 29 -3.63 -6.83 5.38
N PRO A 30 -2.40 -7.10 5.88
CA PRO A 30 -1.63 -6.08 6.58
C PRO A 30 -1.36 -4.81 5.77
N LEU A 31 -1.11 -4.93 4.46
CA LEU A 31 -0.90 -3.77 3.60
C LEU A 31 -2.20 -3.00 3.35
N ILE A 32 -3.34 -3.69 3.21
CA ILE A 32 -4.66 -3.05 3.11
C ILE A 32 -4.97 -2.24 4.37
N ASP A 33 -4.72 -2.80 5.56
CA ASP A 33 -4.93 -2.09 6.82
C ASP A 33 -4.07 -0.81 6.90
N THR A 34 -2.83 -0.91 6.42
CA THR A 34 -1.85 0.20 6.40
C THR A 34 -2.28 1.37 5.50
N LEU A 35 -3.24 1.17 4.59
CA LEU A 35 -3.82 2.27 3.80
C LEU A 35 -4.62 3.27 4.65
N ASN A 36 -4.91 2.98 5.92
CA ASN A 36 -5.61 3.89 6.83
C ASN A 36 -4.65 4.62 7.79
N ASP A 37 -3.34 4.54 7.57
CA ASP A 37 -2.35 5.19 8.43
C ASP A 37 -2.51 6.71 8.44
N GLU A 38 -2.25 7.35 9.58
CA GLU A 38 -2.29 8.81 9.72
C GLU A 38 -1.27 9.52 8.81
N ASP A 39 -0.11 8.91 8.59
CA ASP A 39 0.97 9.47 7.81
C ASP A 39 0.79 9.12 6.33
N TRP A 40 0.65 10.15 5.50
CA TRP A 40 0.45 9.98 4.06
C TRP A 40 1.58 9.20 3.38
N ARG A 41 2.81 9.26 3.90
CA ARG A 41 3.98 8.52 3.36
C ARG A 41 3.81 7.02 3.57
N VAL A 42 3.19 6.63 4.69
CA VAL A 42 2.89 5.24 5.01
C VAL A 42 1.79 4.72 4.10
N ARG A 43 0.70 5.48 3.92
CA ARG A 43 -0.38 5.14 2.98
C ARG A 43 0.13 5.02 1.53
N PHE A 44 0.97 5.97 1.10
CA PHE A 44 1.64 5.95 -0.19
C PHE A 44 2.45 4.66 -0.40
N LYS A 45 3.31 4.30 0.57
CA LYS A 45 4.12 3.07 0.46
C LYS A 45 3.28 1.81 0.50
N ALA A 46 2.18 1.79 1.26
CA ALA A 46 1.26 0.66 1.26
C ALA A 46 0.56 0.48 -0.10
N ALA A 47 0.08 1.57 -0.70
CA ALA A 47 -0.53 1.54 -2.03
C ALA A 47 0.47 1.04 -3.09
N TRP A 48 1.71 1.55 -3.06
CA TRP A 48 2.78 1.07 -3.93
C TRP A 48 3.05 -0.43 -3.75
N ALA A 49 3.20 -0.88 -2.51
CA ALA A 49 3.49 -2.27 -2.18
C ALA A 49 2.37 -3.23 -2.62
N LEU A 50 1.11 -2.81 -2.55
CA LEU A 50 -0.03 -3.57 -3.09
C LEU A 50 0.04 -3.69 -4.61
N GLY A 51 0.49 -2.64 -5.32
CA GLY A 51 0.77 -2.70 -6.75
C GLY A 51 1.92 -3.65 -7.10
N GLU A 52 2.97 -3.70 -6.29
CA GLU A 52 4.08 -4.67 -6.44
C GLU A 52 3.64 -6.11 -6.17
N LEU A 53 2.71 -6.31 -5.23
CA LEU A 53 2.14 -7.60 -4.89
C LEU A 53 1.30 -8.17 -6.04
N GLY A 54 0.62 -7.31 -6.81
CA GLY A 54 -0.14 -7.70 -8.00
C GLY A 54 -1.47 -8.42 -7.72
N ASP A 55 -1.89 -8.51 -6.46
CA ASP A 55 -3.11 -9.23 -6.08
C ASP A 55 -4.37 -8.38 -6.35
N ARG A 56 -5.24 -8.88 -7.22
CA ARG A 56 -6.51 -8.21 -7.59
C ARG A 56 -7.45 -7.98 -6.42
N ARG A 57 -7.30 -8.72 -5.32
CA ARG A 57 -8.05 -8.50 -4.07
C ARG A 57 -7.77 -7.13 -3.45
N ALA A 58 -6.67 -6.47 -3.80
CA ALA A 58 -6.34 -5.12 -3.33
C ALA A 58 -7.15 -4.00 -4.03
N LEU A 59 -7.73 -4.25 -5.20
CA LEU A 59 -8.37 -3.22 -6.03
C LEU A 59 -9.49 -2.42 -5.32
N PRO A 60 -10.39 -3.05 -4.53
CA PRO A 60 -11.42 -2.29 -3.80
C PRO A 60 -10.81 -1.32 -2.78
N ALA A 61 -9.72 -1.71 -2.13
CA ALA A 61 -9.03 -0.87 -1.15
C ALA A 61 -8.29 0.29 -1.83
N LEU A 62 -7.57 0.02 -2.93
CA LEU A 62 -6.91 1.06 -3.73
C LEU A 62 -7.92 2.08 -4.30
N ARG A 63 -9.10 1.63 -4.74
CA ARG A 63 -10.15 2.53 -5.23
C ARG A 63 -10.63 3.53 -4.18
N ARG A 64 -10.66 3.14 -2.89
CA ARG A 64 -11.06 4.06 -1.80
C ARG A 64 -10.09 5.23 -1.66
N LEU A 65 -8.80 5.02 -1.97
CA LEU A 65 -7.78 6.05 -1.92
C LEU A 65 -7.94 7.14 -3.00
N SER A 66 -8.88 7.01 -3.94
CA SER A 66 -9.24 8.12 -4.84
C SER A 66 -9.76 9.36 -4.11
N ARG A 67 -10.14 9.22 -2.84
CA ARG A 67 -10.59 10.30 -1.94
C ARG A 67 -9.54 10.67 -0.88
N ASP A 68 -8.33 10.14 -0.96
CA ASP A 68 -7.27 10.47 0.00
C ASP A 68 -6.95 11.98 -0.06
N PRO A 69 -6.73 12.65 1.08
CA PRO A 69 -6.36 14.06 1.09
C PRO A 69 -5.04 14.35 0.35
N SER A 70 -4.10 13.39 0.34
CA SER A 70 -2.82 13.53 -0.36
C SER A 70 -2.95 13.13 -1.82
N GLU A 71 -2.67 14.07 -2.73
CA GLU A 71 -2.59 13.80 -4.17
C GLU A 71 -1.59 12.69 -4.50
N THR A 72 -0.43 12.69 -3.85
CA THR A 72 0.59 11.64 -4.02
C THR A 72 0.06 10.25 -3.68
N VAL A 73 -0.81 10.13 -2.68
CA VAL A 73 -1.46 8.86 -2.33
C VAL A 73 -2.48 8.46 -3.39
N ARG A 74 -3.30 9.40 -3.88
CA ARG A 74 -4.27 9.14 -4.96
C ARG A 74 -3.59 8.61 -6.21
N ASP A 75 -2.53 9.29 -6.66
CA ASP A 75 -1.74 8.92 -7.84
C ASP A 75 -1.10 7.54 -7.69
N SER A 76 -0.54 7.27 -6.50
CA SER A 76 0.07 5.96 -6.22
C SER A 76 -0.96 4.84 -6.24
N ALA A 77 -2.16 5.08 -5.72
CA ALA A 77 -3.23 4.09 -5.72
C ALA A 77 -3.73 3.79 -7.14
N GLN A 78 -3.85 4.82 -7.98
CA GLN A 78 -4.20 4.66 -9.40
C GLN A 78 -3.15 3.82 -10.12
N LYS A 79 -1.86 4.19 -10.03
CA LYS A 79 -0.76 3.45 -10.67
C LYS A 79 -0.67 2.01 -10.18
N ALA A 80 -0.88 1.77 -8.89
CA ALA A 80 -0.93 0.43 -8.32
C ALA A 80 -2.09 -0.40 -8.91
N ALA A 81 -3.27 0.18 -9.05
CA ALA A 81 -4.42 -0.49 -9.64
C ALA A 81 -4.18 -0.81 -11.13
N GLU A 82 -3.62 0.13 -11.90
CA GLU A 82 -3.23 -0.09 -13.31
C GLU A 82 -2.24 -1.24 -13.42
N ARG A 83 -1.19 -1.26 -12.57
CA ARG A 83 -0.20 -2.33 -12.53
C ARG A 83 -0.82 -3.70 -12.27
N ILE A 84 -1.72 -3.80 -11.29
CA ILE A 84 -2.47 -5.03 -10.98
C ILE A 84 -3.32 -5.50 -12.17
N LEU A 85 -3.95 -4.56 -12.88
CA LEU A 85 -4.81 -4.87 -14.03
C LEU A 85 -4.00 -5.30 -15.26
N MET A 86 -2.82 -4.70 -15.46
CA MET A 86 -1.94 -4.97 -16.59
C MET A 86 -0.97 -6.15 -16.36
N GLY A 87 -0.84 -6.64 -15.13
CA GLY A 87 0.05 -7.76 -14.79
C GLY A 87 1.55 -7.43 -14.91
N LEU A 88 1.91 -6.14 -14.82
CA LEU A 88 3.29 -5.62 -14.89
C LEU A 88 4.05 -5.83 -13.58
#